data_AF-A0A2V9WPF8-F1
#
_entry.id   AF-A0A2V9WPF8-F1
#
_cell.length_a   1.000
_cell.length_b   1.000
_cell.length_c   1.000
_cell.angle_alpha   90.00
_cell.angle_beta   90.00
_cell.angle_gamma   90.00
#
_symmetry.space_group_name_H-M   'P 1'
#
loop_
_entity.id
_entity.type
_entity.pdbx_description
1 polymer ?
#
loop_
_entity_poly.entity_id
_entity_poly.type
_entity_poly.pdbx_seq_one_letter_code
_entity_poly.pdbx_strand_id
1 'polypeptide(L)'
;MQNLQMERIAVLEKRQRLSLAVNVVLITLLVVAAGEFAREVHAQQKQDAKTLVLSELTIVDSHGVVRARLGGNLPDANKTTPRGSRIAGLLLYDETGQERGGYVTFEPGGNVGLTLDNKGVMAAEFLAGPDAGSAIRLHWADDAVELRVDEDGPSIHAVRRKKVAFHEPPVENPRSTVLCKELLKEKASLSMEQLLDACRARSSEAACQACFK
;
A
#
# COMPACT_ATOMS: atom_id res chain seq x y z
N MET A 1 50.10 29.21 71.58
CA MET A 1 49.78 29.69 70.21
C MET A 1 50.13 28.67 69.12
N GLN A 2 51.25 27.93 69.19
CA GLN A 2 51.63 26.94 68.17
C GLN A 2 50.68 25.72 68.05
N ASN A 3 50.14 25.20 69.15
CA ASN A 3 49.21 24.04 69.10
C ASN A 3 47.88 24.32 68.36
N LEU A 4 47.36 25.55 68.45
CA LEU A 4 46.12 25.95 67.75
C LEU A 4 46.31 26.04 66.22
N GLN A 5 47.53 26.34 65.76
CA GLN A 5 47.84 26.41 64.33
C GLN A 5 48.00 25.00 63.72
N MET A 6 48.62 24.08 64.45
CA MET A 6 48.75 22.67 64.05
C MET A 6 47.38 21.97 63.92
N GLU A 7 46.48 22.20 64.87
CA GLU A 7 45.14 21.62 64.86
C GLU A 7 44.30 22.13 63.68
N ARG A 8 44.43 23.43 63.35
CA ARG A 8 43.76 24.04 62.19
C ARG A 8 44.29 23.50 60.86
N ILE A 9 45.60 23.26 60.75
CA ILE A 9 46.21 22.66 59.56
C ILE A 9 45.74 21.21 59.36
N ALA A 10 45.72 20.41 60.42
CA ALA A 10 45.24 19.02 60.35
C ALA A 10 43.77 18.92 59.91
N VAL A 11 42.92 19.85 60.38
CA VAL A 11 41.51 19.93 59.94
C VAL A 11 41.40 20.34 58.47
N LEU A 12 42.23 21.27 58.00
CA LEU A 12 42.25 21.70 56.59
C LEU A 12 42.73 20.58 55.66
N GLU A 13 43.79 19.85 56.03
CA GLU A 13 44.27 18.70 55.25
C GLU A 13 43.23 17.59 55.16
N LYS A 14 42.52 17.30 56.26
CA LYS A 14 41.45 16.29 56.26
C LYS A 14 40.29 16.71 55.35
N ARG A 15 39.90 17.99 55.38
CA ARG A 15 38.87 18.55 54.48
C ARG A 15 39.32 18.56 53.01
N GLN A 16 40.59 18.88 52.76
CA GLN A 16 41.16 18.86 51.42
C GLN A 16 41.20 17.44 50.85
N ARG A 17 41.67 16.45 51.62
CA ARG A 17 41.65 15.03 51.22
C ARG A 17 40.23 14.52 50.96
N LEU A 18 39.28 14.91 51.80
CA LEU A 18 37.87 14.56 51.61
C LEU A 18 37.30 15.19 50.32
N SER A 19 37.57 16.47 50.08
CA SER A 19 37.14 17.16 48.86
C SER A 19 37.76 16.54 47.61
N LEU A 20 39.04 16.16 47.67
CA LEU A 20 39.73 15.49 46.57
C LEU A 20 39.13 14.11 46.29
N ALA A 21 38.82 13.33 47.32
CA ALA A 21 38.16 12.03 47.19
C ALA A 21 36.74 12.18 46.58
N VAL A 22 35.96 13.17 47.01
CA VAL A 22 34.62 13.45 46.46
C VAL A 22 34.71 13.85 44.98
N ASN A 23 35.67 14.70 44.62
CA ASN A 23 35.87 15.11 43.23
C ASN A 23 36.26 13.92 42.34
N VAL A 24 37.16 13.04 42.81
CA VAL A 24 37.53 11.83 42.08
C VAL A 24 36.34 10.91 41.87
N VAL A 25 35.50 10.70 42.90
CA VAL A 25 34.28 9.89 42.78
C VAL A 25 33.30 10.51 41.78
N LEU A 26 33.07 11.83 41.85
CA LEU A 26 32.18 12.53 40.91
C LEU A 26 32.68 12.44 39.47
N ILE A 27 33.98 12.64 39.23
CA ILE A 27 34.58 12.50 37.90
C ILE A 27 34.42 11.06 37.39
N THR A 28 34.64 10.07 38.26
CA THR A 28 34.49 8.65 37.90
C THR A 28 33.05 8.33 37.51
N LEU A 29 32.07 8.81 38.28
CA LEU A 29 30.65 8.65 37.97
C LEU A 29 30.27 9.33 36.65
N LEU A 30 30.78 10.53 36.39
CA LEU A 30 30.56 11.23 35.12
C LEU A 30 31.14 10.47 33.92
N VAL A 31 32.34 9.89 34.06
CA VAL A 31 32.97 9.09 33.00
C VAL A 31 32.17 7.81 32.74
N VAL A 32 31.69 7.13 33.78
CA VAL A 32 30.84 5.93 33.62
C VAL A 32 29.52 6.29 32.95
N ALA A 33 28.84 7.36 33.39
CA ALA A 33 27.59 7.81 32.80
C ALA A 33 27.78 8.22 31.32
N ALA A 34 28.86 8.93 31.00
CA ALA A 34 29.21 9.27 29.62
C ALA A 34 29.52 8.02 28.78
N GLY A 35 30.17 7.01 29.37
CA GLY A 35 30.44 5.73 28.74
C GLY A 35 29.17 4.95 28.41
N GLU A 36 28.23 4.84 29.34
CA GLU A 36 26.93 4.18 29.10
C GLU A 36 26.11 4.94 28.04
N PHE A 37 26.06 6.27 28.11
CA PHE A 37 25.39 7.09 27.10
C PHE A 37 26.01 6.91 25.70
N ALA A 38 27.34 6.90 25.60
CA ALA A 38 28.03 6.63 24.35
C ALA A 38 27.74 5.22 23.81
N ARG A 39 27.58 4.22 24.68
CA ARG A 39 27.20 2.85 24.29
C ARG A 39 25.78 2.79 23.76
N GLU A 40 24.83 3.48 24.37
CA GLU A 40 23.45 3.55 23.87
C GLU A 40 23.39 4.22 22.49
N VAL A 41 24.06 5.37 22.33
CA VAL A 41 24.15 6.08 21.04
C VAL A 41 24.80 5.20 19.97
N HIS A 42 25.90 4.51 20.29
CA HIS A 42 26.54 3.59 19.35
C HIS A 42 25.72 2.32 19.09
N ALA A 43 24.97 1.79 20.05
CA ALA A 43 24.07 0.66 19.83
C ALA A 43 22.94 1.04 18.86
N GLN A 44 22.43 2.27 18.95
CA GLN A 44 21.42 2.81 18.04
C GLN A 44 21.98 3.07 16.64
N GLN A 45 23.26 3.45 16.53
CA GLN A 45 23.96 3.63 15.26
C GLN A 45 24.44 2.32 14.62
N LYS A 46 24.56 1.23 15.40
CA LYS A 46 24.98 -0.11 14.95
C LYS A 46 23.82 -1.00 14.51
N GLN A 47 22.58 -0.48 14.50
CA GLN A 47 21.57 -1.05 13.63
C GLN A 47 21.95 -0.69 12.20
N ASP A 48 22.47 -1.67 11.47
CA ASP A 48 22.70 -1.69 10.01
C ASP A 48 21.42 -1.23 9.27
N ALA A 49 21.15 0.07 9.25
CA ALA A 49 19.97 0.63 8.63
C ALA A 49 20.15 0.64 7.11
N LYS A 50 19.98 -0.54 6.50
CA LYS A 50 19.85 -0.73 5.05
C LYS A 50 18.45 -0.39 4.54
N THR A 51 17.71 0.45 5.29
CA THR A 51 16.30 0.77 5.03
C THR A 51 16.19 2.22 4.60
N LEU A 52 15.56 2.45 3.45
CA LEU A 52 15.15 3.78 2.99
C LEU A 52 13.69 4.00 3.37
N VAL A 53 13.42 5.03 4.19
CA VAL A 53 12.05 5.44 4.57
C VAL A 53 11.72 6.73 3.83
N LEU A 54 10.72 6.65 2.96
CA LEU A 54 10.33 7.72 2.04
C LEU A 54 8.85 7.58 1.68
N SER A 55 8.21 8.69 1.30
CA SER A 55 6.82 8.68 0.84
C SER A 55 6.68 8.22 -0.62
N GLU A 56 7.65 8.56 -1.47
CA GLU A 56 7.69 8.20 -2.89
C GLU A 56 9.15 8.11 -3.38
N LEU A 57 9.43 7.08 -4.17
CA LEU A 57 10.66 6.88 -4.93
C LEU A 57 10.30 6.97 -6.41
N THR A 58 10.88 7.95 -7.11
CA THR A 58 10.72 8.13 -8.55
C THR A 58 12.00 7.72 -9.28
N ILE A 59 11.88 6.83 -10.26
CA ILE A 59 12.97 6.44 -11.16
C ILE A 59 12.83 7.25 -12.45
N VAL A 60 13.89 7.94 -12.85
CA VAL A 60 13.95 8.82 -14.03
C VAL A 60 15.06 8.34 -14.96
N ASP A 61 14.82 8.33 -16.26
CA ASP A 61 15.83 7.97 -17.27
C ASP A 61 16.77 9.13 -17.62
N SER A 62 17.71 8.88 -18.54
CA SER A 62 18.70 9.86 -19.00
C SER A 62 18.09 11.09 -19.70
N HIS A 63 16.84 11.01 -20.15
CA HIS A 63 16.13 12.10 -20.81
C HIS A 63 15.23 12.89 -19.84
N GLY A 64 15.25 12.55 -18.54
CA GLY A 64 14.39 13.18 -17.55
C GLY A 64 12.96 12.61 -17.51
N VAL A 65 12.70 11.48 -18.18
CA VAL A 65 11.38 10.86 -18.22
C VAL A 65 11.23 9.88 -17.06
N VAL A 66 10.11 9.97 -16.33
CA VAL A 66 9.77 9.03 -15.25
C VAL A 66 9.52 7.64 -15.84
N ARG A 67 10.17 6.62 -15.27
CA ARG A 67 10.05 5.21 -15.68
C ARG A 67 9.34 4.33 -14.66
N ALA A 68 9.43 4.69 -13.39
CA ALA A 68 8.69 4.01 -12.33
C ALA A 68 8.47 4.94 -11.14
N ARG A 69 7.40 4.67 -10.39
CA ARG A 69 7.13 5.30 -9.09
C ARG A 69 6.76 4.23 -8.08
N LEU A 70 7.41 4.23 -6.93
CA LEU A 70 7.04 3.43 -5.76
C LEU A 70 6.62 4.37 -4.65
N GLY A 71 5.39 4.31 -4.17
CA GLY A 71 4.92 5.27 -3.17
C GLY A 71 3.72 4.80 -2.36
N GLY A 72 3.53 5.43 -1.19
CA GLY A 72 2.38 5.21 -0.32
C GLY A 72 1.11 5.95 -0.75
N ASN A 73 1.23 6.90 -1.69
CA ASN A 73 0.11 7.60 -2.31
C ASN A 73 0.52 8.01 -3.72
N LEU A 74 0.16 7.21 -4.71
CA LEU A 74 0.58 7.42 -6.10
C LEU A 74 -0.38 8.36 -6.85
N PRO A 75 0.10 9.05 -7.90
CA PRO A 75 -0.72 9.96 -8.69
C PRO A 75 -1.76 9.24 -9.56
N ASP A 76 -2.76 10.00 -10.00
CA ASP A 76 -3.68 9.58 -11.06
C ASP A 76 -2.94 9.30 -12.38
N ALA A 77 -3.48 8.37 -13.18
CA ALA A 77 -2.86 7.92 -14.44
C ALA A 77 -2.77 9.05 -15.47
N ASN A 78 -3.73 9.99 -15.43
CA ASN A 78 -3.71 11.20 -16.21
C ASN A 78 -4.29 12.36 -15.37
N LYS A 79 -4.03 13.61 -15.79
CA LYS A 79 -4.54 14.80 -15.07
C LYS A 79 -6.04 15.05 -15.27
N THR A 80 -6.68 14.36 -16.21
CA THR A 80 -8.03 14.69 -16.72
C THR A 80 -9.10 13.71 -16.26
N THR A 81 -8.69 12.55 -15.77
CA THR A 81 -9.53 11.41 -15.43
C THR A 81 -8.99 10.84 -14.12
N PRO A 82 -9.60 11.20 -12.99
CA PRO A 82 -9.18 10.67 -11.70
C PRO A 82 -9.34 9.14 -11.69
N ARG A 83 -8.44 8.45 -11.00
CA ARG A 83 -8.41 6.97 -10.94
C ARG A 83 -9.60 6.38 -10.16
N GLY A 84 -10.36 7.23 -9.47
CA GLY A 84 -11.56 6.85 -8.70
C GLY A 84 -11.26 6.25 -7.32
N SER A 85 -10.02 5.81 -7.06
CA SER A 85 -9.55 5.35 -5.74
C SER A 85 -8.11 5.76 -5.49
N ARG A 86 -7.71 5.89 -4.22
CA ARG A 86 -6.31 6.09 -3.83
C ARG A 86 -5.57 4.77 -3.95
N ILE A 87 -4.32 4.81 -4.40
CA ILE A 87 -3.49 3.61 -4.55
C ILE A 87 -2.10 3.81 -3.95
N ALA A 88 -1.52 2.71 -3.46
CA ALA A 88 -0.14 2.62 -3.01
C ALA A 88 0.55 1.44 -3.69
N GLY A 89 1.86 1.51 -3.93
CA GLY A 89 2.61 0.45 -4.60
C GLY A 89 3.50 0.98 -5.73
N LEU A 90 3.59 0.23 -6.83
CA LEU A 90 4.47 0.49 -7.96
C LEU A 90 3.67 0.83 -9.23
N LEU A 91 4.01 1.93 -9.89
CA LEU A 91 3.59 2.24 -11.27
C LEU A 91 4.76 2.19 -12.23
N LEU A 92 4.51 1.74 -13.45
CA LEU A 92 5.47 1.61 -14.53
C LEU A 92 5.10 2.54 -15.69
N TYR A 93 6.10 3.16 -16.30
CA TYR A 93 5.92 4.14 -17.37
C TYR A 93 6.80 3.82 -18.58
N ASP A 94 6.34 4.18 -19.78
CA ASP A 94 7.10 4.07 -21.03
C ASP A 94 8.03 5.28 -21.28
N GLU A 95 8.71 5.30 -22.42
CA GLU A 95 9.66 6.36 -22.82
C GLU A 95 9.03 7.72 -23.07
N THR A 96 7.71 7.76 -23.19
CA THR A 96 6.94 8.99 -23.31
C THR A 96 6.43 9.48 -21.96
N GLY A 97 6.67 8.72 -20.88
CA GLY A 97 6.14 8.99 -19.55
C GLY A 97 4.68 8.55 -19.38
N GLN A 98 4.15 7.75 -20.31
CA GLN A 98 2.81 7.20 -20.23
C GLN A 98 2.80 5.95 -19.35
N GLU A 99 1.85 5.86 -18.41
CA GLU A 99 1.66 4.69 -17.56
C GLU A 99 1.36 3.43 -18.39
N ARG A 100 2.00 2.31 -18.03
CA ARG A 100 1.91 1.00 -18.69
C ARG A 100 1.41 -0.11 -17.76
N GLY A 101 0.95 0.26 -16.57
CA GLY A 101 0.46 -0.65 -15.54
C GLY A 101 1.17 -0.46 -14.20
N GLY A 102 0.91 -1.37 -13.27
CA GLY A 102 1.46 -1.30 -11.93
C GLY A 102 1.10 -2.50 -11.06
N TYR A 103 1.71 -2.56 -9.88
CA TYR A 103 1.37 -3.50 -8.81
C TYR A 103 1.03 -2.71 -7.56
N VAL A 104 -0.25 -2.66 -7.21
CA VAL A 104 -0.78 -1.65 -6.29
C VAL A 104 -1.85 -2.22 -5.35
N THR A 105 -2.01 -1.57 -4.21
CA THR A 105 -3.13 -1.75 -3.29
C THR A 105 -4.09 -0.58 -3.42
N PHE A 106 -5.40 -0.85 -3.35
CA PHE A 106 -6.46 0.15 -3.47
C PHE A 106 -7.01 0.53 -2.10
N GLU A 107 -7.24 1.82 -1.86
CA GLU A 107 -7.87 2.34 -0.65
C GLU A 107 -9.19 3.06 -0.98
N PRO A 108 -10.25 2.87 -0.15
CA PRO A 108 -10.29 2.13 1.12
C PRO A 108 -10.53 0.61 0.97
N GLY A 109 -10.71 0.10 -0.25
CA GLY A 109 -11.19 -1.26 -0.50
C GLY A 109 -10.22 -2.39 -0.16
N GLY A 110 -8.93 -2.13 0.04
CA GLY A 110 -7.91 -3.12 0.40
C GLY A 110 -7.56 -4.12 -0.71
N ASN A 111 -8.20 -4.02 -1.88
CA ASN A 111 -7.90 -4.88 -3.03
C ASN A 111 -6.42 -4.72 -3.45
N VAL A 112 -5.85 -5.78 -4.01
CA VAL A 112 -4.54 -5.75 -4.67
C VAL A 112 -4.75 -5.94 -6.17
N GLY A 113 -4.05 -5.16 -6.98
CA GLY A 113 -4.08 -5.26 -8.43
C GLY A 113 -2.69 -5.29 -9.05
N LEU A 114 -2.49 -6.19 -10.01
CA LEU A 114 -1.44 -6.09 -11.01
C LEU A 114 -2.10 -5.78 -12.36
N THR A 115 -1.79 -4.62 -12.93
CA THR A 115 -2.37 -4.16 -14.20
C THR A 115 -1.31 -4.09 -15.28
N LEU A 116 -1.73 -4.32 -16.52
CA LEU A 116 -0.94 -4.11 -17.73
C LEU A 116 -1.75 -3.26 -18.70
N ASP A 117 -1.15 -2.15 -19.13
CA ASP A 117 -1.84 -1.17 -19.96
C ASP A 117 -1.20 -1.07 -21.35
N ASN A 118 -2.07 -1.01 -22.35
CA ASN A 118 -1.75 -0.38 -23.63
C ASN A 118 -1.77 1.14 -23.45
N LYS A 119 -1.29 1.88 -24.46
CA LYS A 119 -1.30 3.35 -24.42
C LYS A 119 -2.74 3.85 -24.25
N GLY A 120 -3.07 4.32 -23.06
CA GLY A 120 -4.37 4.88 -22.69
C GLY A 120 -5.49 3.88 -22.41
N VAL A 121 -5.23 2.56 -22.41
CA VAL A 121 -6.27 1.55 -22.18
C VAL A 121 -5.72 0.35 -21.42
N MET A 122 -6.40 -0.08 -20.37
CA MET A 122 -6.06 -1.29 -19.62
C MET A 122 -6.25 -2.52 -20.50
N ALA A 123 -5.22 -3.37 -20.56
CA ALA A 123 -5.19 -4.58 -21.39
C ALA A 123 -5.36 -5.84 -20.56
N ALA A 124 -4.84 -5.86 -19.33
CA ALA A 124 -4.99 -6.97 -18.40
C ALA A 124 -5.02 -6.49 -16.94
N GLU A 125 -5.74 -7.23 -16.11
CA GLU A 125 -5.80 -7.05 -14.66
C GLU A 125 -5.74 -8.41 -13.94
N PHE A 126 -4.99 -8.45 -12.85
CA PHE A 126 -4.94 -9.55 -11.90
C PHE A 126 -5.32 -8.96 -10.55
N LEU A 127 -6.43 -9.42 -10.00
CA LEU A 127 -7.07 -8.82 -8.84
C LEU A 127 -7.16 -9.84 -7.72
N ALA A 128 -6.94 -9.37 -6.49
CA ALA A 128 -7.24 -10.09 -5.27
C ALA A 128 -8.03 -9.19 -4.33
N GLY A 129 -9.12 -9.71 -3.76
CA GLY A 129 -9.89 -9.03 -2.73
C GLY A 129 -9.15 -8.99 -1.38
N PRO A 130 -9.51 -8.08 -0.47
CA PRO A 130 -8.88 -7.97 0.85
C PRO A 130 -9.08 -9.21 1.71
N ASP A 131 -10.27 -9.81 1.66
CA ASP A 131 -10.66 -10.94 2.51
C ASP A 131 -10.65 -12.27 1.76
N ALA A 132 -11.15 -12.26 0.52
CA ALA A 132 -11.23 -13.42 -0.35
C ALA A 132 -11.44 -13.00 -1.80
N GLY A 133 -11.33 -13.98 -2.70
CA GLY A 133 -11.64 -13.81 -4.11
C GLY A 133 -10.46 -13.34 -4.94
N SER A 134 -10.39 -13.83 -6.17
CA SER A 134 -9.37 -13.42 -7.14
C SER A 134 -9.93 -13.47 -8.56
N ALA A 135 -9.39 -12.62 -9.42
CA ALA A 135 -9.75 -12.57 -10.82
C ALA A 135 -8.54 -12.29 -11.70
N ILE A 136 -8.57 -12.83 -12.91
CA ILE A 136 -7.69 -12.45 -14.01
C ILE A 136 -8.61 -12.02 -15.14
N ARG A 137 -8.41 -10.83 -15.69
CA ARG A 137 -9.18 -10.36 -16.83
C ARG A 137 -8.29 -9.79 -17.90
N LEU A 138 -8.58 -10.16 -19.14
CA LEU A 138 -7.91 -9.69 -20.35
C LEU A 138 -8.92 -8.92 -21.19
N HIS A 139 -8.50 -7.79 -21.75
CA HIS A 139 -9.36 -6.85 -22.47
C HIS A 139 -8.86 -6.58 -23.88
N TRP A 140 -9.80 -6.44 -24.81
CA TRP A 140 -9.57 -5.88 -26.12
C TRP A 140 -10.80 -5.11 -26.58
N ALA A 141 -10.74 -3.78 -26.56
CA ALA A 141 -11.88 -2.91 -26.89
C ALA A 141 -13.15 -3.34 -26.11
N ASP A 142 -14.17 -3.82 -26.81
CA ASP A 142 -15.46 -4.25 -26.24
C ASP A 142 -15.53 -5.75 -25.87
N ASP A 143 -14.40 -6.46 -26.02
CA ASP A 143 -14.26 -7.89 -25.74
C ASP A 143 -13.42 -8.09 -24.47
N ALA A 144 -13.73 -9.14 -23.72
CA ALA A 144 -12.96 -9.52 -22.55
C ALA A 144 -13.05 -11.03 -22.26
N VAL A 145 -12.04 -11.55 -21.58
CA VAL A 145 -12.08 -12.88 -20.96
C VAL A 145 -11.68 -12.73 -19.50
N GLU A 146 -12.47 -13.31 -18.60
CA GLU A 146 -12.26 -13.30 -17.15
C GLU A 146 -12.22 -14.73 -16.61
N LEU A 147 -11.25 -15.00 -15.74
CA LEU A 147 -11.26 -16.15 -14.85
C LEU A 147 -11.39 -15.62 -13.43
N ARG A 148 -12.34 -16.15 -12.65
CA ARG A 148 -12.62 -15.65 -11.30
C ARG A 148 -12.87 -16.82 -10.36
N VAL A 149 -12.46 -16.65 -9.10
CA VAL A 149 -12.88 -17.52 -8.00
C VAL A 149 -13.24 -16.63 -6.83
N ASP A 150 -14.47 -16.73 -6.32
CA ASP A 150 -14.91 -16.04 -5.11
C ASP A 150 -16.10 -16.74 -4.44
N GLU A 151 -16.93 -16.01 -3.68
CA GLU A 151 -18.07 -16.54 -2.94
C GLU A 151 -19.11 -17.24 -3.83
N ASP A 152 -19.20 -16.84 -5.11
CA ASP A 152 -20.09 -17.50 -6.08
C ASP A 152 -19.47 -18.79 -6.65
N GLY A 153 -18.22 -19.09 -6.31
CA GLY A 153 -17.43 -20.22 -6.80
C GLY A 153 -16.49 -19.86 -7.97
N PRO A 154 -15.77 -20.86 -8.51
CA PRO A 154 -14.94 -20.67 -9.69
C PRO A 154 -15.79 -20.46 -10.95
N SER A 155 -15.40 -19.51 -11.79
CA SER A 155 -16.06 -19.22 -13.05
C SER A 155 -15.07 -18.77 -14.13
N ILE A 156 -15.44 -19.03 -15.38
CA ILE A 156 -14.82 -18.48 -16.57
C ILE A 156 -15.89 -17.77 -17.39
N HIS A 157 -15.58 -16.56 -17.83
CA HIS A 157 -16.51 -15.66 -18.47
C HIS A 157 -15.86 -15.01 -19.70
N ALA A 158 -16.59 -14.93 -20.82
CA ALA A 158 -16.16 -14.15 -21.98
C ALA A 158 -17.25 -13.17 -22.44
N VAL A 159 -16.83 -11.94 -22.70
CA VAL A 159 -17.62 -10.87 -23.30
C VAL A 159 -17.17 -10.70 -24.75
N ARG A 160 -18.14 -10.58 -25.66
CA ARG A 160 -17.91 -10.18 -27.04
C ARG A 160 -18.87 -9.09 -27.43
N ARG A 161 -18.35 -7.95 -27.92
CA ARG A 161 -19.12 -6.76 -28.30
C ARG A 161 -20.09 -6.33 -27.19
N LYS A 162 -19.56 -6.21 -25.96
CA LYS A 162 -20.30 -5.85 -24.73
C LYS A 162 -21.41 -6.82 -24.32
N LYS A 163 -21.42 -8.06 -24.84
CA LYS A 163 -22.40 -9.09 -24.46
C LYS A 163 -21.70 -10.35 -23.99
N VAL A 164 -22.21 -10.96 -22.93
CA VAL A 164 -21.73 -12.27 -22.47
C VAL A 164 -21.94 -13.31 -23.56
N ALA A 165 -20.83 -13.82 -24.10
CA ALA A 165 -20.82 -14.88 -25.09
C ALA A 165 -20.65 -16.27 -24.45
N PHE A 166 -20.05 -16.33 -23.26
CA PHE A 166 -19.75 -17.55 -22.55
C PHE A 166 -19.66 -17.28 -21.03
N HIS A 167 -20.20 -18.20 -20.23
CA HIS A 167 -20.06 -18.19 -18.77
C HIS A 167 -20.24 -19.61 -18.24
N GLU A 168 -19.21 -20.17 -17.61
CA GLU A 168 -19.22 -21.51 -17.00
C GLU A 168 -18.66 -21.46 -15.57
N PRO A 169 -19.31 -22.13 -14.58
CA PRO A 169 -20.59 -22.84 -14.72
C PRO A 169 -21.75 -21.86 -15.00
N PRO A 170 -22.90 -22.33 -15.52
CA PRO A 170 -24.07 -21.49 -15.67
C PRO A 170 -24.54 -20.97 -14.31
N VAL A 171 -25.03 -19.74 -14.26
CA VAL A 171 -25.55 -19.15 -13.02
C VAL A 171 -26.92 -19.75 -12.69
N GLU A 172 -26.97 -20.69 -11.75
CA GLU A 172 -28.21 -21.38 -11.37
C GLU A 172 -29.20 -20.45 -10.63
N ASN A 173 -28.70 -19.65 -9.68
CA ASN A 173 -29.51 -18.71 -8.91
C ASN A 173 -28.93 -17.29 -8.99
N PRO A 174 -29.28 -16.52 -10.04
CA PRO A 174 -28.77 -15.16 -10.24
C PRO A 174 -28.99 -14.23 -9.05
N ARG A 175 -30.10 -14.39 -8.32
CA ARG A 175 -30.45 -13.53 -7.18
C ARG A 175 -29.57 -13.76 -5.95
N SER A 176 -28.97 -14.94 -5.79
CA SER A 176 -28.07 -15.22 -4.68
C SER A 176 -26.65 -14.75 -4.93
N THR A 177 -26.30 -14.42 -6.19
CA THR A 177 -24.94 -14.02 -6.55
C THR A 177 -24.52 -12.73 -5.87
N VAL A 178 -23.23 -12.60 -5.57
CA VAL A 178 -22.64 -11.35 -5.06
C VAL A 178 -22.93 -10.20 -6.03
N LEU A 179 -22.75 -10.43 -7.33
CA LEU A 179 -23.03 -9.43 -8.37
C LEU A 179 -24.46 -8.87 -8.27
N CYS A 180 -25.47 -9.73 -8.19
CA CYS A 180 -26.85 -9.27 -8.11
C CYS A 180 -27.12 -8.51 -6.80
N LYS A 181 -26.61 -8.99 -5.67
CA LYS A 181 -26.75 -8.32 -4.37
C LYS A 181 -26.17 -6.91 -4.39
N GLU A 182 -24.98 -6.72 -4.95
CA GLU A 182 -24.36 -5.40 -5.07
C GLU A 182 -25.16 -4.48 -6.01
N LEU A 183 -25.59 -4.97 -7.17
CA LEU A 183 -26.40 -4.17 -8.09
C LEU A 183 -27.75 -3.77 -7.50
N LEU A 184 -28.36 -4.62 -6.67
CA LEU A 184 -29.61 -4.29 -5.97
C LEU A 184 -29.42 -3.18 -4.92
N LYS A 185 -28.25 -3.08 -4.27
CA LYS A 185 -27.93 -1.96 -3.37
C LYS A 185 -27.85 -0.63 -4.11
N GLU A 186 -27.35 -0.66 -5.34
CA GLU A 186 -27.21 0.52 -6.20
C GLU A 186 -28.50 0.95 -6.91
N LYS A 187 -29.60 0.20 -6.73
CA LYS A 187 -30.89 0.47 -7.38
C LYS A 187 -31.48 1.85 -7.08
N ALA A 188 -31.10 2.46 -5.95
CA ALA A 188 -31.53 3.81 -5.58
C ALA A 188 -30.75 4.91 -6.31
N SER A 189 -29.55 4.61 -6.80
CA SER A 189 -28.58 5.58 -7.32
C SER A 189 -28.47 5.53 -8.86
N LEU A 190 -28.79 4.38 -9.47
CA LEU A 190 -28.62 4.12 -10.89
C LEU A 190 -29.95 3.86 -11.61
N SER A 191 -30.02 4.22 -12.89
CA SER A 191 -31.15 3.87 -13.74
C SER A 191 -31.18 2.37 -14.01
N MET A 192 -32.36 1.82 -14.33
CA MET A 192 -32.49 0.40 -14.69
C MET A 192 -31.62 0.01 -15.89
N GLU A 193 -31.43 0.93 -16.85
CA GLU A 193 -30.56 0.72 -18.00
C GLU A 193 -29.10 0.58 -17.57
N GLN A 194 -28.61 1.47 -16.69
CA GLN A 194 -27.25 1.39 -16.14
C GLN A 194 -27.01 0.11 -15.35
N LEU A 195 -28.01 -0.33 -14.55
CA LEU A 195 -27.94 -1.57 -13.78
C LEU A 195 -27.89 -2.80 -14.70
N LEU A 196 -28.70 -2.82 -15.76
CA LEU A 196 -28.71 -3.91 -16.74
C LEU A 196 -27.41 -3.97 -17.52
N ASP A 197 -26.85 -2.83 -17.92
CA ASP A 197 -25.57 -2.78 -18.63
C ASP A 197 -24.41 -3.23 -17.74
N ALA A 198 -24.39 -2.81 -16.47
CA ALA A 198 -23.43 -3.30 -15.50
C ALA A 198 -23.55 -4.82 -15.27
N CYS A 199 -24.78 -5.34 -15.23
CA CYS A 199 -25.01 -6.79 -15.12
C CYS A 199 -24.55 -7.54 -16.38
N ARG A 200 -24.92 -7.07 -17.58
CA ARG A 200 -24.60 -7.70 -18.88
C ARG A 200 -23.10 -7.71 -19.17
N ALA A 201 -22.34 -6.83 -18.53
CA ALA A 201 -20.89 -6.85 -18.60
C ALA A 201 -20.27 -8.08 -17.89
N ARG A 202 -21.03 -8.80 -17.06
CA ARG A 202 -20.52 -9.88 -16.19
C ARG A 202 -21.44 -11.11 -16.10
N SER A 203 -22.68 -11.03 -16.57
CA SER A 203 -23.64 -12.14 -16.50
C SER A 203 -24.58 -12.16 -17.71
N SER A 204 -25.17 -13.32 -17.98
CA SER A 204 -26.07 -13.52 -19.12
C SER A 204 -27.34 -12.66 -19.02
N GLU A 205 -27.96 -12.36 -20.17
CA GLU A 205 -29.23 -11.60 -20.21
C GLU A 205 -30.30 -12.25 -19.33
N ALA A 206 -30.42 -13.58 -19.36
CA ALA A 206 -31.39 -14.32 -18.56
C ALA A 206 -31.14 -14.15 -17.06
N ALA A 207 -29.87 -14.20 -16.64
CA ALA A 207 -29.48 -13.99 -15.25
C ALA A 207 -29.73 -12.54 -14.80
N CYS A 208 -29.43 -11.56 -15.65
CA CYS A 208 -29.70 -10.15 -15.37
C CYS A 208 -31.20 -9.85 -15.23
N GLN A 209 -32.02 -10.39 -16.12
CA GLN A 209 -33.47 -10.28 -15.99
C GLN A 209 -33.99 -10.95 -14.71
N ALA A 210 -33.44 -12.11 -14.33
CA ALA A 210 -33.82 -12.78 -13.07
C ALA A 210 -33.39 -12.01 -11.82
N CYS A 211 -32.29 -11.27 -11.88
CA CYS A 211 -31.80 -10.42 -10.79
C CYS A 211 -32.76 -9.25 -10.47
N PHE A 212 -33.30 -8.59 -11.50
CA PHE A 212 -34.12 -7.37 -11.34
C PHE A 212 -35.64 -7.56 -11.44
N LYS A 213 -36.10 -8.76 -11.82
CA LYS A 213 -37.50 -9.18 -11.60
C LYS A 213 -37.79 -9.27 -10.10
#